data_AF-A0A7C3A1U3-F1
#
_entry.id   AF-A0A7C3A1U3-F1
#
_cell.length_a   1.000
_cell.length_b   1.000
_cell.length_c   1.000
_cell.angle_alpha   90.00
_cell.angle_beta   90.00
_cell.angle_gamma   90.00
#
_symmetry.space_group_name_H-M   'P 1'
#
loop_
_entity.id
_entity.type
_entity.pdbx_description
1 polymer ?
#
loop_
_entity_poly.entity_id
_entity_poly.type
_entity_poly.pdbx_seq_one_letter_code
_entity_poly.pdbx_strand_id
1 'polypeptide(L)'
;ADGEELDPEAQEVLVQVVRYEGRRPILSRFLRLRGRLATLKPFEPGVELSRRITDQEKAARLLELSGKLELGNLGLRWRSRAVQAGEEELRAEVERLKREWDELLNRFSSAEGPAKLAPGRAVADVELPRRAKERLDSLRASVCPTIPGHHVLKACGGELANAVEMAEKLLAQGMAEEQVRALFQEVLRREMPCEGSRLTVLHVKLDGTVIKLGEAEVLRASDDLSELVLVRMIRGRGLYDGLGTRREPGDLAVSLTGLGSMRLVTSYLGADGTYKGTYVNLNTPVEVCPSCIRYVDLEVDVCLMPDGSYKVLDEEELRKAVEEGTISAELADVVMKEVESVIRDIEEGRVGPPGPDVLKALGLEEPEETG
;
A
#
# COMPACT_ATOMS: atom_id res chain seq x y z
N ALA A 1 13.96 -20.80 -12.44
CA ALA A 1 13.40 -21.35 -13.69
C ALA A 1 14.56 -22.01 -14.37
N ASP A 2 14.75 -23.30 -14.12
CA ASP A 2 15.80 -24.09 -14.73
C ASP A 2 15.15 -24.78 -15.95
N GLY A 3 15.67 -24.52 -17.15
CA GLY A 3 15.29 -25.29 -18.35
C GLY A 3 14.63 -24.55 -19.51
N GLU A 4 14.62 -23.22 -19.56
CA GLU A 4 14.38 -22.54 -20.84
C GLU A 4 15.72 -22.40 -21.59
N GLU A 5 15.84 -23.08 -22.73
CA GLU A 5 16.95 -22.87 -23.67
C GLU A 5 16.94 -21.41 -24.09
N LEU A 6 18.03 -20.69 -23.77
CA LEU A 6 18.21 -19.31 -24.20
C LEU A 6 18.26 -19.27 -25.74
N ASP A 7 17.54 -18.34 -26.33
CA ASP A 7 17.58 -18.06 -27.77
C ASP A 7 19.05 -17.90 -28.22
N PRO A 8 19.51 -18.58 -29.29
CA PRO A 8 20.86 -18.42 -29.82
C PRO A 8 21.20 -16.97 -30.26
N GLU A 9 20.20 -16.08 -30.39
CA GLU A 9 20.40 -14.64 -30.60
C GLU A 9 20.40 -13.80 -29.30
N ALA A 10 20.35 -14.44 -28.12
CA ALA A 10 20.31 -13.76 -26.84
C ALA A 10 21.59 -12.95 -26.58
N GLN A 11 21.43 -11.65 -26.34
CA GLN A 11 22.52 -10.77 -25.96
C GLN A 11 22.68 -10.73 -24.44
N GLU A 12 23.91 -10.92 -23.95
CA GLU A 12 24.22 -10.68 -22.54
C GLU A 12 24.19 -9.18 -22.21
N VAL A 13 23.48 -8.83 -21.14
CA VAL A 13 23.25 -7.44 -20.76
C VAL A 13 23.51 -7.24 -19.28
N LEU A 14 24.32 -6.24 -18.97
CA LEU A 14 24.55 -5.81 -17.60
C LEU A 14 23.33 -5.00 -17.11
N VAL A 15 22.70 -5.48 -16.03
CA VAL A 15 21.49 -4.90 -15.46
C VAL A 15 21.60 -4.73 -13.94
N GLN A 16 20.90 -3.73 -13.41
CA GLN A 16 20.70 -3.51 -11.97
C GLN A 16 19.22 -3.64 -11.63
N VAL A 17 18.91 -4.40 -10.57
CA VAL A 17 17.58 -4.40 -9.96
C VAL A 17 17.36 -3.06 -9.28
N VAL A 18 16.35 -2.31 -9.72
CA VAL A 18 16.05 -0.96 -9.22
C VAL A 18 15.00 -1.00 -8.11
N ARG A 19 13.96 -1.80 -8.30
CA ARG A 19 12.85 -2.04 -7.36
C ARG A 19 12.17 -3.36 -7.69
N TYR A 20 11.29 -3.80 -6.82
CA TYR A 20 10.36 -4.89 -7.10
C TYR A 20 8.97 -4.31 -7.34
N GLU A 21 8.17 -5.01 -8.14
CA GLU A 21 6.74 -4.78 -8.27
C GLU A 21 6.06 -6.13 -8.04
N GLY A 22 5.57 -6.33 -6.81
CA GLY A 22 5.23 -7.67 -6.31
C GLY A 22 6.44 -8.60 -6.37
N ARG A 23 6.32 -9.72 -7.08
CA ARG A 23 7.42 -10.69 -7.26
C ARG A 23 8.27 -10.47 -8.51
N ARG A 24 8.08 -9.35 -9.22
CA ARG A 24 8.80 -9.06 -10.47
C ARG A 24 9.89 -8.00 -10.25
N PRO A 25 11.16 -8.29 -10.55
CA PRO A 25 12.20 -7.28 -10.47
C PRO A 25 12.09 -6.31 -11.66
N ILE A 26 12.14 -5.02 -11.37
CA ILE A 26 12.29 -3.97 -12.37
C ILE A 26 13.79 -3.71 -12.58
N LEU A 27 14.25 -3.95 -13.81
CA LEU A 27 15.66 -3.88 -14.18
C LEU A 27 15.97 -2.55 -14.90
N SER A 28 17.20 -2.06 -14.75
CA SER A 28 17.74 -0.94 -15.50
C SER A 28 19.11 -1.26 -16.06
N ARG A 29 19.36 -0.83 -17.31
CA ARG A 29 20.70 -0.82 -17.95
C ARG A 29 21.51 0.43 -17.59
N PHE A 30 20.88 1.44 -16.99
CA PHE A 30 21.54 2.63 -16.46
C PHE A 30 21.94 2.38 -15.01
N LEU A 31 23.09 1.73 -14.83
CA LEU A 31 23.62 1.35 -13.52
C LEU A 31 23.98 2.57 -12.68
N ARG A 32 23.78 2.47 -11.36
CA ARG A 32 24.14 3.49 -10.39
C ARG A 32 24.89 2.86 -9.21
N LEU A 33 26.15 3.24 -9.02
CA LEU A 33 26.95 2.80 -7.87
C LEU A 33 26.83 3.85 -6.77
N ARG A 34 26.05 3.53 -5.73
CA ARG A 34 25.69 4.46 -4.66
C ARG A 34 26.65 4.37 -3.49
N GLY A 35 27.58 5.32 -3.43
CA GLY A 35 28.39 5.61 -2.25
C GLY A 35 27.64 6.41 -1.18
N ARG A 36 28.32 6.67 -0.04
CA ARG A 36 27.85 7.53 1.04
C ARG A 36 27.82 9.00 0.66
N LEU A 37 28.84 9.48 -0.07
CA LEU A 37 28.99 10.90 -0.44
C LEU A 37 28.63 11.16 -1.90
N ALA A 38 28.82 10.18 -2.77
CA ALA A 38 28.56 10.32 -4.20
C ALA A 38 27.76 9.14 -4.78
N THR A 39 27.27 9.30 -5.99
CA THR A 39 26.74 8.21 -6.83
C THR A 39 27.42 8.28 -8.19
N LEU A 40 28.13 7.22 -8.56
CA LEU A 40 28.72 7.09 -9.89
C LEU A 40 27.64 6.62 -10.87
N LYS A 41 27.61 7.23 -12.05
CA LYS A 41 26.66 6.96 -13.14
C LYS A 41 27.44 6.61 -14.41
N PRO A 42 27.84 5.35 -14.62
CA PRO A 42 28.80 5.00 -15.67
C PRO A 42 28.34 5.33 -17.10
N PHE A 43 27.03 5.41 -17.33
CA PHE A 43 26.44 5.63 -18.66
C PHE A 43 25.79 7.02 -18.83
N GLU A 44 25.93 7.92 -17.85
CA GLU A 44 25.31 9.25 -17.87
C GLU A 44 26.35 10.32 -17.55
N PRO A 45 27.22 10.68 -18.51
CA PRO A 45 28.36 11.59 -18.28
C PRO A 45 27.93 12.94 -17.70
N GLY A 46 28.85 13.55 -16.95
CA GLY A 46 28.64 14.86 -16.33
C GLY A 46 28.40 14.80 -14.84
N VAL A 47 28.43 15.98 -14.22
CA VAL A 47 28.40 16.16 -12.77
C VAL A 47 27.06 16.75 -12.35
N GLU A 48 26.43 16.14 -11.37
CA GLU A 48 25.19 16.60 -10.76
C GLU A 48 25.34 16.85 -9.26
N LEU A 49 24.57 17.80 -8.75
CA LEU A 49 24.39 18.00 -7.33
C LEU A 49 23.01 17.53 -6.89
N SER A 50 22.92 17.00 -5.68
CA SER A 50 21.63 16.78 -5.03
C SER A 50 20.85 18.10 -4.93
N ARG A 51 19.56 18.09 -5.27
CA ARG A 51 18.65 19.26 -5.14
C ARG A 51 18.55 19.82 -3.72
N ARG A 52 19.00 19.05 -2.71
CA ARG A 52 19.06 19.47 -1.30
C ARG A 52 20.31 20.31 -0.96
N ILE A 53 21.25 20.46 -1.89
CA ILE A 53 22.43 21.33 -1.74
C ILE A 53 22.04 22.69 -2.32
N THR A 54 21.54 23.57 -1.45
CA THR A 54 21.05 24.91 -1.83
C THR A 54 22.07 26.02 -1.59
N ASP A 55 23.08 25.75 -0.76
CA ASP A 55 24.16 26.67 -0.44
C ASP A 55 25.13 26.79 -1.62
N GLN A 56 25.22 27.99 -2.20
CA GLN A 56 25.95 28.25 -3.44
C GLN A 56 27.46 28.06 -3.29
N GLU A 57 28.03 28.39 -2.13
CA GLU A 57 29.48 28.28 -1.90
C GLU A 57 29.90 26.81 -1.81
N LYS A 58 29.14 26.00 -1.06
CA LYS A 58 29.37 24.55 -1.00
C LYS A 58 29.11 23.87 -2.34
N ALA A 59 28.11 24.32 -3.09
CA ALA A 59 27.85 23.81 -4.44
C ALA A 59 29.04 24.10 -5.37
N ALA A 60 29.54 25.35 -5.38
CA ALA A 60 30.70 25.75 -6.18
C ALA A 60 31.95 24.93 -5.80
N ARG A 61 32.23 24.75 -4.51
CA ARG A 61 33.35 23.90 -4.03
C ARG A 61 33.28 22.47 -4.56
N LEU A 62 32.11 21.85 -4.55
CA LEU A 62 31.94 20.48 -5.04
C LEU A 62 32.11 20.38 -6.57
N LEU A 63 31.64 21.39 -7.31
CA LEU A 63 31.84 21.46 -8.76
C LEU A 63 33.31 21.69 -9.13
N GLU A 64 34.01 22.57 -8.40
CA GLU A 64 35.43 22.81 -8.60
C GLU A 64 36.24 21.54 -8.33
N LEU A 65 35.95 20.83 -7.24
CA LEU A 65 36.56 19.54 -6.96
C LEU A 65 36.27 18.54 -8.09
N SER A 66 35.04 18.47 -8.59
CA SER A 66 34.70 17.59 -9.69
C SER A 66 35.48 17.87 -10.97
N GLY A 67 35.82 19.13 -11.26
CA GLY A 67 36.68 19.48 -12.38
C GLY A 67 38.13 18.97 -12.24
N LYS A 68 38.58 18.70 -11.00
CA LYS A 68 39.89 18.13 -10.69
C LYS A 68 39.88 16.59 -10.69
N LEU A 69 38.72 15.95 -10.82
CA LEU A 69 38.59 14.49 -10.83
C LEU A 69 38.68 13.94 -12.26
N GLU A 70 39.41 12.85 -12.43
CA GLU A 70 39.50 12.14 -13.70
C GLU A 70 38.27 11.24 -13.89
N LEU A 71 37.16 11.81 -14.35
CA LEU A 71 35.90 11.08 -14.54
C LEU A 71 35.77 10.43 -15.93
N GLY A 72 36.48 10.92 -16.94
CA GLY A 72 36.34 10.43 -18.32
C GLY A 72 34.88 10.51 -18.79
N ASN A 73 34.32 9.37 -19.23
CA ASN A 73 32.91 9.26 -19.64
C ASN A 73 31.95 8.95 -18.48
N LEU A 74 32.44 8.84 -17.25
CA LEU A 74 31.63 8.54 -16.09
C LEU A 74 30.87 9.78 -15.63
N GLY A 75 29.61 9.59 -15.28
CA GLY A 75 28.84 10.58 -14.54
C GLY A 75 29.08 10.49 -13.04
N LEU A 76 28.94 11.63 -12.36
CA LEU A 76 29.02 11.69 -10.91
C LEU A 76 27.88 12.54 -10.36
N ARG A 77 27.23 12.09 -9.29
CA ARG A 77 26.27 12.89 -8.53
C ARG A 77 26.70 13.02 -7.08
N TRP A 78 26.98 14.24 -6.63
CA TRP A 78 27.24 14.50 -5.22
C TRP A 78 25.94 14.44 -4.40
N ARG A 79 25.97 13.70 -3.29
CA ARG A 79 24.86 13.57 -2.34
C ARG A 79 24.92 14.72 -1.33
N SER A 80 23.82 15.03 -0.66
CA SER A 80 23.77 16.12 0.33
C SER A 80 24.81 16.00 1.45
N ARG A 81 25.21 14.78 1.83
CA ARG A 81 26.26 14.54 2.82
C ARG A 81 27.66 14.97 2.38
N ALA A 82 27.91 15.08 1.06
CA ALA A 82 29.20 15.52 0.52
C ALA A 82 29.59 16.92 0.98
N VAL A 83 28.60 17.77 1.27
CA VAL A 83 28.79 19.14 1.76
C VAL A 83 29.59 19.21 3.07
N GLN A 84 29.49 18.19 3.91
CA GLN A 84 30.16 18.12 5.21
C GLN A 84 31.53 17.44 5.14
N ALA A 85 31.90 16.87 3.99
CA ALA A 85 33.09 16.05 3.85
C ALA A 85 34.32 16.90 3.46
N GLY A 86 35.49 16.40 3.85
CA GLY A 86 36.78 16.93 3.41
C GLY A 86 37.06 16.58 1.94
N GLU A 87 37.96 17.33 1.28
CA GLU A 87 38.31 17.06 -0.11
C GLU A 87 38.93 15.67 -0.31
N GLU A 88 39.81 15.24 0.59
CA GLU A 88 40.42 13.91 0.55
C GLU A 88 39.38 12.79 0.66
N GLU A 89 38.40 12.93 1.56
CA GLU A 89 37.31 11.98 1.76
C GLU A 89 36.42 11.87 0.50
N LEU A 90 36.16 13.00 -0.16
CA LEU A 90 35.41 13.06 -1.41
C LEU A 90 36.16 12.40 -2.57
N ARG A 91 37.47 12.67 -2.70
CA ARG A 91 38.32 12.01 -3.70
C ARG A 91 38.40 10.50 -3.47
N ALA A 92 38.64 10.08 -2.23
CA ALA A 92 38.71 8.67 -1.85
C ALA A 92 37.40 7.94 -2.14
N GLU A 93 36.25 8.57 -1.91
CA GLU A 93 34.94 8.02 -2.26
C GLU A 93 34.80 7.79 -3.76
N VAL A 94 35.18 8.77 -4.59
CA VAL A 94 35.06 8.66 -6.05
C VAL A 94 35.98 7.58 -6.59
N GLU A 95 37.25 7.53 -6.15
CA GLU A 95 38.19 6.50 -6.55
C GLU A 95 37.75 5.10 -6.10
N ARG A 96 37.16 4.97 -4.91
CA ARG A 96 36.53 3.71 -4.48
C ARG A 96 35.41 3.30 -5.44
N LEU A 97 34.51 4.22 -5.82
CA LEU A 97 33.41 3.92 -6.74
C LEU A 97 33.89 3.56 -8.15
N LYS A 98 34.97 4.19 -8.63
CA LYS A 98 35.59 3.86 -9.92
C LYS A 98 36.18 2.45 -9.90
N ARG A 99 36.93 2.09 -8.85
CA ARG A 99 37.44 0.72 -8.67
C ARG A 99 36.31 -0.31 -8.61
N GLU A 100 35.24 -0.03 -7.88
CA GLU A 100 34.07 -0.92 -7.84
C GLU A 100 33.40 -1.08 -9.21
N TRP A 101 33.40 -0.04 -10.04
CA TRP A 101 32.89 -0.11 -11.40
C TRP A 101 33.79 -0.97 -12.30
N ASP A 102 35.10 -0.77 -12.23
CA ASP A 102 36.07 -1.54 -13.02
C ASP A 102 36.03 -3.03 -12.63
N GLU A 103 35.95 -3.33 -11.33
CA GLU A 103 35.76 -4.70 -10.83
C GLU A 103 34.45 -5.33 -11.34
N LEU A 104 33.37 -4.55 -11.39
CA LEU A 104 32.07 -5.03 -11.90
C LEU A 104 32.14 -5.35 -13.40
N LEU A 105 32.79 -4.49 -14.20
CA LEU A 105 32.99 -4.73 -15.63
C LEU A 105 33.86 -5.96 -15.90
N ASN A 106 34.92 -6.16 -15.10
CA ASN A 106 35.76 -7.34 -15.19
C ASN A 106 34.95 -8.61 -14.90
N ARG A 107 34.13 -8.60 -13.83
CA ARG A 107 33.26 -9.74 -13.49
C ARG A 107 32.23 -10.01 -14.58
N PHE A 108 31.60 -8.97 -15.13
CA PHE A 108 30.65 -9.11 -16.23
C PHE A 108 31.29 -9.78 -17.45
N SER A 109 32.51 -9.36 -17.83
CA SER A 109 33.20 -9.88 -19.00
C SER A 109 33.68 -11.33 -18.85
N SER A 110 33.80 -11.82 -17.61
CA SER A 110 34.27 -13.18 -17.30
C SER A 110 33.18 -14.16 -16.89
N ALA A 111 31.96 -13.68 -16.64
CA ALA A 111 30.86 -14.49 -16.13
C ALA A 111 29.96 -14.96 -17.27
N GLU A 112 29.50 -16.20 -17.22
CA GLU A 112 28.42 -16.68 -18.08
C GLU A 112 27.08 -16.34 -17.43
N GLY A 113 26.21 -15.62 -18.16
CA GLY A 113 24.90 -15.21 -17.65
C GLY A 113 23.87 -16.35 -17.61
N PRO A 114 22.82 -16.25 -16.77
CA PRO A 114 22.56 -15.21 -15.78
C PRO A 114 23.37 -15.40 -14.48
N ALA A 115 24.17 -14.40 -14.11
CA ALA A 115 25.00 -14.44 -12.91
C ALA A 115 24.86 -13.17 -12.06
N LYS A 116 24.86 -13.34 -10.73
CA LYS A 116 24.90 -12.21 -9.79
C LYS A 116 26.33 -11.69 -9.66
N LEU A 117 26.63 -10.54 -10.25
CA LEU A 117 27.99 -9.97 -10.27
C LEU A 117 28.38 -9.23 -8.98
N ALA A 118 27.40 -8.59 -8.34
CA ALA A 118 27.57 -7.85 -7.11
C ALA A 118 26.30 -7.90 -6.25
N PRO A 119 26.42 -7.88 -4.91
CA PRO A 119 25.27 -7.65 -4.05
C PRO A 119 24.71 -6.24 -4.27
N GLY A 120 23.40 -6.14 -4.49
CA GLY A 120 22.68 -4.87 -4.39
C GLY A 120 22.52 -4.43 -2.93
N ARG A 121 21.79 -3.34 -2.72
CA ARG A 121 21.29 -3.01 -1.39
C ARG A 121 20.11 -3.92 -1.06
N ALA A 122 19.96 -4.29 0.21
CA ALA A 122 18.70 -4.84 0.69
C ALA A 122 17.61 -3.79 0.42
N VAL A 123 16.55 -4.22 -0.26
CA VAL A 123 15.34 -3.43 -0.49
C VAL A 123 14.24 -4.13 0.28
N ALA A 124 13.49 -3.35 1.05
CA ALA A 124 12.27 -3.80 1.68
C ALA A 124 11.16 -2.87 1.21
N ASP A 125 10.08 -3.46 0.69
CA ASP A 125 8.84 -2.74 0.45
C ASP A 125 7.98 -2.90 1.70
N VAL A 126 7.51 -1.77 2.25
CA VAL A 126 6.77 -1.73 3.51
C VAL A 126 5.42 -1.11 3.23
N GLU A 127 4.36 -1.84 3.54
CA GLU A 127 3.00 -1.30 3.53
C GLU A 127 2.78 -0.50 4.81
N LEU A 128 2.32 0.75 4.67
CA LEU A 128 1.99 1.62 5.81
C LEU A 128 0.47 1.67 5.97
N PRO A 129 -0.11 0.93 6.95
CA PRO A 129 -1.54 1.00 7.20
C PRO A 129 -1.93 2.33 7.85
N ARG A 130 -3.24 2.59 7.92
CA ARG A 130 -3.83 3.82 8.45
C ARG A 130 -3.19 4.33 9.75
N ARG A 131 -3.05 3.49 10.78
CA ARG A 131 -2.47 3.89 12.08
C ARG A 131 -1.01 4.38 11.96
N ALA A 132 -0.23 3.77 11.06
CA ALA A 132 1.13 4.21 10.79
C ALA A 132 1.11 5.58 10.09
N LYS A 133 0.22 5.78 9.12
CA LYS A 133 0.01 7.06 8.42
C LYS A 133 -0.42 8.17 9.39
N GLU A 134 -1.34 7.89 10.31
CA GLU A 134 -1.78 8.84 11.35
C GLU A 134 -0.62 9.23 12.29
N ARG A 135 0.25 8.28 12.63
CA ARG A 135 1.45 8.57 13.42
C ARG A 135 2.44 9.45 12.64
N LEU A 136 2.61 9.19 11.35
CA LEU A 136 3.45 10.01 10.47
C LEU A 136 2.88 11.42 10.28
N ASP A 137 1.55 11.57 10.16
CA ASP A 137 0.87 12.87 10.16
C ASP A 137 1.20 13.64 11.44
N SER A 138 1.10 13.00 12.60
CA SER A 138 1.38 13.63 13.91
C SER A 138 2.84 14.11 14.02
N LEU A 139 3.79 13.29 13.56
CA LEU A 139 5.21 13.67 13.54
C LEU A 139 5.46 14.84 12.59
N ARG A 140 4.81 14.83 11.42
CA ARG A 140 4.93 15.91 10.43
C ARG A 140 4.32 17.22 10.93
N ALA A 141 3.17 17.15 11.59
CA ALA A 141 2.50 18.30 12.20
C ALA A 141 3.36 19.03 13.24
N SER A 142 4.33 18.34 13.86
CA SER A 142 5.27 18.95 14.80
C SER A 142 6.31 19.87 14.15
N VAL A 143 6.49 19.79 12.82
CA VAL A 143 7.51 20.54 12.08
C VAL A 143 6.96 21.40 10.95
N CYS A 144 5.81 21.06 10.36
CA CYS A 144 5.16 21.88 9.35
C CYS A 144 3.63 21.71 9.36
N PRO A 145 2.87 22.70 8.83
CA PRO A 145 1.42 22.59 8.70
C PRO A 145 1.03 21.27 8.02
N THR A 146 0.13 20.53 8.67
CA THR A 146 -0.29 19.20 8.22
C THR A 146 -1.79 19.05 8.45
N ILE A 147 -2.54 18.77 7.39
CA ILE A 147 -3.98 18.49 7.49
C ILE A 147 -4.17 17.06 8.05
N PRO A 148 -5.17 16.81 8.92
CA PRO A 148 -5.45 15.45 9.40
C PRO A 148 -5.73 14.48 8.25
N GLY A 149 -5.12 13.29 8.32
CA GLY A 149 -5.24 12.30 7.27
C GLY A 149 -4.34 12.60 6.05
N HIS A 150 -3.36 13.50 6.15
CA HIS A 150 -2.45 13.86 5.07
C HIS A 150 -1.93 12.63 4.32
N HIS A 151 -1.31 11.67 5.01
CA HIS A 151 -0.72 10.52 4.32
C HIS A 151 -1.76 9.59 3.68
N VAL A 152 -2.95 9.43 4.29
CA VAL A 152 -4.05 8.62 3.72
C VAL A 152 -4.60 9.28 2.46
N LEU A 153 -4.95 10.57 2.55
CA LEU A 153 -5.52 11.34 1.45
C LEU A 153 -4.52 11.51 0.29
N LYS A 154 -3.23 11.67 0.62
CA LYS A 154 -2.13 11.62 -0.37
C LYS A 154 -2.03 10.27 -1.06
N ALA A 155 -2.20 9.17 -0.33
CA ALA A 155 -2.15 7.83 -0.89
C ALA A 155 -3.33 7.53 -1.82
N CYS A 156 -4.50 8.14 -1.61
CA CYS A 156 -5.63 8.06 -2.55
C CYS A 156 -5.31 8.67 -3.93
N GLY A 157 -4.33 9.58 -4.03
CA GLY A 157 -3.94 10.22 -5.28
C GLY A 157 -4.96 11.23 -5.82
N GLY A 158 -4.82 11.58 -7.11
CA GLY A 158 -5.77 12.42 -7.83
C GLY A 158 -6.02 13.81 -7.21
N GLU A 159 -7.26 14.27 -7.28
CA GLU A 159 -7.68 15.58 -6.78
C GLU A 159 -7.51 15.72 -5.26
N LEU A 160 -7.72 14.65 -4.48
CA LEU A 160 -7.49 14.67 -3.04
C LEU A 160 -6.03 14.98 -2.70
N ALA A 161 -5.08 14.34 -3.39
CA ALA A 161 -3.67 14.59 -3.15
C ALA A 161 -3.26 16.03 -3.47
N ASN A 162 -3.87 16.64 -4.49
CA ASN A 162 -3.67 18.04 -4.85
C ASN A 162 -4.30 18.99 -3.82
N ALA A 163 -5.52 18.67 -3.37
CA ALA A 163 -6.25 19.45 -2.38
C ALA A 163 -5.50 19.50 -1.03
N VAL A 164 -4.86 18.39 -0.61
CA VAL A 164 -4.01 18.37 0.59
C VAL A 164 -2.85 19.35 0.46
N GLU A 165 -2.16 19.39 -0.69
CA GLU A 165 -1.04 20.35 -0.89
C GLU A 165 -1.53 21.78 -0.85
N MET A 166 -2.67 22.06 -1.48
CA MET A 166 -3.25 23.39 -1.49
C MET A 166 -3.64 23.83 -0.08
N ALA A 167 -4.33 22.97 0.68
CA ALA A 167 -4.73 23.25 2.05
C ALA A 167 -3.52 23.54 2.95
N GLU A 168 -2.47 22.70 2.89
CA GLU A 168 -1.25 22.93 3.68
C GLU A 168 -0.49 24.18 3.25
N LYS A 169 -0.49 24.51 1.96
CA LYS A 169 0.10 25.75 1.46
C LYS A 169 -0.65 26.98 1.96
N LEU A 170 -1.99 26.94 2.02
CA LEU A 170 -2.80 28.02 2.59
C LEU A 170 -2.52 28.21 4.08
N LEU A 171 -2.40 27.12 4.84
CA LEU A 171 -1.99 27.18 6.25
C LEU A 171 -0.59 27.79 6.40
N ALA A 172 0.37 27.38 5.56
CA ALA A 172 1.72 27.93 5.57
C ALA A 172 1.78 29.42 5.19
N GLN A 173 0.79 29.91 4.43
CA GLN A 173 0.63 31.34 4.09
C GLN A 173 -0.10 32.13 5.19
N GLY A 174 -0.48 31.51 6.30
CA GLY A 174 -1.09 32.17 7.44
C GLY A 174 -2.62 32.28 7.38
N MET A 175 -3.28 31.54 6.49
CA MET A 175 -4.73 31.45 6.47
C MET A 175 -5.22 30.73 7.75
N ALA A 176 -6.35 31.18 8.30
CA ALA A 176 -6.90 30.61 9.53
C ALA A 176 -7.25 29.13 9.35
N GLU A 177 -6.88 28.30 10.33
CA GLU A 177 -7.02 26.84 10.25
C GLU A 177 -8.47 26.40 10.05
N GLU A 178 -9.41 27.03 10.75
CA GLU A 178 -10.85 26.75 10.63
C GLU A 178 -11.37 26.99 9.21
N GLN A 179 -10.91 28.08 8.57
CA GLN A 179 -11.31 28.42 7.20
C GLN A 179 -10.75 27.41 6.19
N VAL A 180 -9.48 27.02 6.33
CA VAL A 180 -8.87 26.00 5.47
C VAL A 180 -9.58 24.66 5.65
N ARG A 181 -9.88 24.27 6.89
CA ARG A 181 -10.62 23.03 7.20
C ARG A 181 -12.01 23.02 6.59
N ALA A 182 -12.76 24.12 6.68
CA ALA A 182 -14.09 24.23 6.08
C ALA A 182 -14.03 24.07 4.55
N LEU A 183 -13.11 24.76 3.87
CA LEU A 183 -12.91 24.61 2.43
C LEU A 183 -12.50 23.20 2.04
N PHE A 184 -11.61 22.59 2.83
CA PHE A 184 -11.15 21.23 2.58
C PHE A 184 -12.26 20.19 2.78
N GLN A 185 -13.14 20.38 3.76
CA GLN A 185 -14.31 19.54 3.96
C GLN A 185 -15.26 19.54 2.75
N GLU A 186 -15.44 20.68 2.07
CA GLU A 186 -16.25 20.72 0.83
C GLU A 186 -15.63 19.87 -0.29
N VAL A 187 -14.29 19.86 -0.39
CA VAL A 187 -13.60 18.97 -1.33
C VAL A 187 -13.82 17.51 -0.95
N LEU A 188 -13.67 17.16 0.33
CA LEU A 188 -13.92 15.79 0.79
C LEU A 188 -15.36 15.35 0.49
N ARG A 189 -16.38 16.17 0.77
CA ARG A 189 -17.78 15.81 0.47
C ARG A 189 -18.04 15.58 -1.01
N ARG A 190 -17.32 16.28 -1.90
CA ARG A 190 -17.49 16.15 -3.35
C ARG A 190 -16.77 14.92 -3.91
N GLU A 191 -15.57 14.64 -3.41
CA GLU A 191 -14.68 13.61 -3.98
C GLU A 191 -14.86 12.23 -3.34
N MET A 192 -15.26 12.18 -2.06
CA MET A 192 -15.43 10.93 -1.34
C MET A 192 -16.71 10.19 -1.77
N PRO A 193 -16.74 8.86 -1.67
CA PRO A 193 -17.87 8.07 -2.16
C PRO A 193 -19.16 8.33 -1.38
N CYS A 194 -20.26 8.30 -2.11
CA CYS A 194 -21.63 8.34 -1.60
C CYS A 194 -22.46 7.18 -2.17
N GLU A 195 -23.72 7.07 -1.78
CA GLU A 195 -24.67 6.09 -2.35
C GLU A 195 -24.66 6.10 -3.89
N GLY A 196 -24.63 4.91 -4.50
CA GLY A 196 -24.51 4.69 -5.94
C GLY A 196 -23.07 4.78 -6.49
N SER A 197 -22.09 5.15 -5.66
CA SER A 197 -20.68 5.13 -6.07
C SER A 197 -20.17 3.70 -6.31
N ARG A 198 -19.11 3.55 -7.11
CA ARG A 198 -18.45 2.26 -7.33
C ARG A 198 -17.06 2.26 -6.72
N LEU A 199 -16.79 1.25 -5.88
CA LEU A 199 -15.53 1.12 -5.14
C LEU A 199 -14.88 -0.23 -5.45
N THR A 200 -13.59 -0.21 -5.79
CA THR A 200 -12.80 -1.43 -5.78
C THR A 200 -12.41 -1.79 -4.35
N VAL A 201 -12.55 -3.06 -3.96
CA VAL A 201 -12.02 -3.54 -2.67
C VAL A 201 -10.59 -4.04 -2.85
N LEU A 202 -9.63 -3.34 -2.23
CA LEU A 202 -8.20 -3.68 -2.25
C LEU A 202 -7.82 -4.41 -0.96
N HIS A 203 -7.68 -5.72 -1.05
CA HIS A 203 -7.26 -6.60 0.04
C HIS A 203 -5.75 -6.83 -0.06
N VAL A 204 -4.99 -6.29 0.90
CA VAL A 204 -3.53 -6.40 0.94
C VAL A 204 -3.14 -7.52 1.89
N LYS A 205 -2.37 -8.48 1.42
CA LYS A 205 -1.81 -9.55 2.26
C LYS A 205 -0.59 -9.06 3.04
N LEU A 206 -0.20 -9.80 4.08
CA LEU A 206 0.99 -9.51 4.87
C LEU A 206 2.29 -9.51 4.06
N ASP A 207 2.35 -10.28 2.98
CA ASP A 207 3.48 -10.29 2.04
C ASP A 207 3.49 -9.10 1.05
N GLY A 208 2.55 -8.15 1.20
CA GLY A 208 2.39 -6.97 0.36
C GLY A 208 1.63 -7.21 -0.95
N THR A 209 1.22 -8.46 -1.24
CA THR A 209 0.40 -8.76 -2.42
C THR A 209 -0.95 -8.06 -2.33
N VAL A 210 -1.31 -7.28 -3.36
CA VAL A 210 -2.61 -6.60 -3.42
C VAL A 210 -3.57 -7.39 -4.29
N ILE A 211 -4.64 -7.89 -3.69
CA ILE A 211 -5.73 -8.61 -4.36
C ILE A 211 -6.90 -7.65 -4.56
N LYS A 212 -7.40 -7.56 -5.79
CA LYS A 212 -8.62 -6.84 -6.12
C LYS A 212 -9.79 -7.81 -6.05
N LEU A 213 -10.65 -7.67 -5.04
CA LEU A 213 -11.78 -8.60 -4.86
C LEU A 213 -12.94 -8.33 -5.85
N GLY A 214 -12.92 -7.18 -6.52
CA GLY A 214 -13.92 -6.74 -7.49
C GLY A 214 -14.38 -5.31 -7.24
N GLU A 215 -15.24 -4.83 -8.15
CA GLU A 215 -15.98 -3.57 -7.97
C GLU A 215 -17.27 -3.84 -7.22
N ALA A 216 -17.50 -3.06 -6.18
CA ALA A 216 -18.71 -3.05 -5.39
C ALA A 216 -19.45 -1.72 -5.57
N GLU A 217 -20.78 -1.77 -5.56
CA GLU A 217 -21.63 -0.59 -5.51
C GLU A 217 -21.89 -0.20 -4.05
N VAL A 218 -21.85 1.09 -3.77
CA VAL A 218 -22.17 1.64 -2.45
C VAL A 218 -23.68 1.73 -2.33
N LEU A 219 -24.29 0.80 -1.60
CA LEU A 219 -25.73 0.80 -1.33
C LEU A 219 -26.10 1.86 -0.29
N ARG A 220 -25.23 2.11 0.68
CA ARG A 220 -25.42 3.10 1.74
C ARG A 220 -24.07 3.58 2.25
N ALA A 221 -23.99 4.87 2.57
CA ALA A 221 -22.82 5.49 3.20
C ALA A 221 -23.25 6.51 4.25
N SER A 222 -22.62 6.49 5.43
CA SER A 222 -22.76 7.56 6.42
C SER A 222 -21.98 8.81 5.99
N ASP A 223 -22.34 9.98 6.50
CA ASP A 223 -21.69 11.26 6.15
C ASP A 223 -20.19 11.28 6.49
N ASP A 224 -19.78 10.57 7.56
CA ASP A 224 -18.40 10.43 8.00
C ASP A 224 -17.70 9.19 7.43
N LEU A 225 -18.42 8.40 6.62
CA LEU A 225 -18.00 7.15 5.99
C LEU A 225 -17.59 6.06 6.99
N SER A 226 -17.91 6.22 8.28
CA SER A 226 -17.68 5.19 9.31
C SER A 226 -18.53 3.94 9.06
N GLU A 227 -19.63 4.08 8.32
CA GLU A 227 -20.47 2.99 7.85
C GLU A 227 -20.64 3.03 6.32
N LEU A 228 -20.31 1.92 5.67
CA LEU A 228 -20.47 1.65 4.25
C LEU A 228 -21.12 0.27 4.08
N VAL A 229 -22.18 0.23 3.28
CA VAL A 229 -22.79 -1.01 2.80
C VAL A 229 -22.42 -1.17 1.34
N LEU A 230 -21.60 -2.16 1.05
CA LEU A 230 -21.06 -2.43 -0.27
C LEU A 230 -21.69 -3.70 -0.83
N VAL A 231 -22.10 -3.68 -2.10
CA VAL A 231 -22.73 -4.83 -2.75
C VAL A 231 -21.94 -5.20 -3.98
N ARG A 232 -21.58 -6.47 -4.09
CA ARG A 232 -20.93 -7.03 -5.29
C ARG A 232 -21.62 -8.31 -5.74
N MET A 233 -21.68 -8.50 -7.05
CA MET A 233 -22.17 -9.73 -7.65
C MET A 233 -21.02 -10.71 -7.86
N ILE A 234 -21.19 -11.93 -7.37
CA ILE A 234 -20.21 -13.00 -7.51
C ILE A 234 -20.37 -13.64 -8.89
N ARG A 235 -19.26 -13.75 -9.61
CA ARG A 235 -19.19 -14.40 -10.93
C ARG A 235 -18.58 -15.80 -10.88
N GLY A 236 -17.89 -16.13 -9.80
CA GLY A 236 -17.15 -17.38 -9.64
C GLY A 236 -18.03 -18.57 -9.26
N ARG A 237 -17.46 -19.76 -9.37
CA ARG A 237 -18.04 -21.04 -8.90
C ARG A 237 -17.13 -21.66 -7.83
N GLY A 238 -17.65 -22.52 -6.98
CA GLY A 238 -16.86 -23.28 -6.00
C GLY A 238 -17.55 -23.37 -4.64
N LEU A 239 -16.77 -23.36 -3.57
CA LEU A 239 -17.25 -23.18 -2.21
C LEU A 239 -16.75 -21.83 -1.67
N TYR A 240 -17.49 -21.25 -0.74
CA TYR A 240 -16.95 -20.15 0.07
C TYR A 240 -16.00 -20.70 1.11
N ASP A 241 -14.79 -20.14 1.17
CA ASP A 241 -13.77 -20.54 2.12
C ASP A 241 -14.27 -20.32 3.56
N GLY A 242 -13.95 -21.27 4.43
CA GLY A 242 -14.42 -21.29 5.82
C GLY A 242 -15.89 -21.64 6.02
N LEU A 243 -16.79 -21.25 5.11
CA LEU A 243 -18.25 -21.50 5.19
C LEU A 243 -18.66 -22.86 4.61
N GLY A 244 -17.94 -23.38 3.61
CA GLY A 244 -18.26 -24.65 2.96
C GLY A 244 -19.56 -24.64 2.13
N THR A 245 -20.27 -23.51 2.05
CA THR A 245 -21.47 -23.33 1.26
C THR A 245 -21.14 -23.11 -0.22
N ARG A 246 -22.08 -23.45 -1.10
CA ARG A 246 -21.86 -23.41 -2.55
C ARG A 246 -21.84 -21.97 -3.06
N ARG A 247 -20.72 -21.59 -3.67
CA ARG A 247 -20.53 -20.33 -4.40
C ARG A 247 -21.03 -20.47 -5.83
N GLU A 248 -21.99 -19.64 -6.19
CA GLU A 248 -22.66 -19.69 -7.50
C GLU A 248 -22.64 -18.32 -8.20
N PRO A 249 -22.55 -18.28 -9.55
CA PRO A 249 -22.68 -17.04 -10.28
C PRO A 249 -24.06 -16.43 -10.07
N GLY A 250 -24.10 -15.15 -9.72
CA GLY A 250 -25.33 -14.44 -9.37
C GLY A 250 -25.54 -14.31 -7.85
N ASP A 251 -24.75 -15.01 -7.03
CA ASP A 251 -24.71 -14.73 -5.59
C ASP A 251 -24.35 -13.26 -5.34
N LEU A 252 -24.90 -12.71 -4.27
CA LEU A 252 -24.60 -11.36 -3.82
C LEU A 252 -23.71 -11.44 -2.58
N ALA A 253 -22.69 -10.61 -2.54
CA ALA A 253 -21.90 -10.38 -1.35
C ALA A 253 -22.17 -8.96 -0.87
N VAL A 254 -22.76 -8.88 0.32
CA VAL A 254 -23.09 -7.65 1.02
C VAL A 254 -22.04 -7.44 2.10
N SER A 255 -21.17 -6.46 1.91
CA SER A 255 -20.07 -6.16 2.81
C SER A 255 -20.36 -4.90 3.63
N LEU A 256 -20.31 -5.02 4.96
CA LEU A 256 -20.41 -3.93 5.93
C LEU A 256 -19.00 -3.60 6.44
N THR A 257 -18.61 -2.34 6.31
CA THR A 257 -17.34 -1.81 6.82
C THR A 257 -17.41 -0.28 6.87
N GLY A 258 -16.28 0.40 7.01
CA GLY A 258 -16.20 1.85 6.86
C GLY A 258 -14.84 2.39 7.27
N LEU A 259 -14.69 3.71 7.13
CA LEU A 259 -13.48 4.43 7.46
C LEU A 259 -13.02 4.14 8.89
N GLY A 260 -11.89 3.44 9.02
CA GLY A 260 -11.29 3.09 10.31
C GLY A 260 -11.77 1.77 10.91
N SER A 261 -12.74 1.09 10.30
CA SER A 261 -13.18 -0.23 10.73
C SER A 261 -12.02 -1.22 10.67
N MET A 262 -11.87 -2.07 11.70
CA MET A 262 -10.90 -3.17 11.72
C MET A 262 -11.49 -4.51 11.25
N ARG A 263 -12.68 -4.45 10.64
CA ARG A 263 -13.35 -5.60 10.08
C ARG A 263 -14.09 -5.28 8.80
N LEU A 264 -14.15 -6.29 7.95
CA LEU A 264 -15.03 -6.33 6.77
C LEU A 264 -15.98 -7.52 6.95
N VAL A 265 -17.22 -7.23 7.32
CA VAL A 265 -18.27 -8.24 7.52
C VAL A 265 -18.95 -8.48 6.18
N THR A 266 -18.82 -9.67 5.59
CA THR A 266 -19.40 -9.98 4.27
C THR A 266 -20.41 -11.11 4.38
N SER A 267 -21.68 -10.78 4.20
CA SER A 267 -22.78 -11.75 4.14
C SER A 267 -23.00 -12.18 2.69
N TYR A 268 -23.01 -13.49 2.44
CA TYR A 268 -23.28 -14.05 1.13
C TYR A 268 -24.74 -14.47 1.02
N LEU A 269 -25.39 -14.04 -0.05
CA LEU A 269 -26.78 -14.37 -0.38
C LEU A 269 -26.83 -15.08 -1.74
N GLY A 270 -27.72 -16.05 -1.88
CA GLY A 270 -28.09 -16.59 -3.18
C GLY A 270 -28.79 -15.54 -4.04
N ALA A 271 -28.92 -15.82 -5.35
CA ALA A 271 -29.67 -14.96 -6.27
C ALA A 271 -31.15 -14.79 -5.90
N ASP A 272 -31.68 -15.72 -5.10
CA ASP A 272 -33.02 -15.75 -4.53
C ASP A 272 -33.11 -15.09 -3.14
N GLY A 273 -32.00 -14.56 -2.62
CA GLY A 273 -31.92 -13.98 -1.28
C GLY A 273 -31.61 -14.99 -0.16
N THR A 274 -31.48 -16.29 -0.47
CA THR A 274 -31.16 -17.30 0.55
C THR A 274 -29.82 -17.01 1.21
N TYR A 275 -29.79 -16.92 2.54
CA TYR A 275 -28.55 -16.68 3.30
C TYR A 275 -27.59 -17.88 3.23
N LYS A 276 -26.36 -17.63 2.76
CA LYS A 276 -25.30 -18.64 2.58
C LYS A 276 -24.18 -18.56 3.64
N GLY A 277 -24.29 -17.64 4.59
CA GLY A 277 -23.31 -17.44 5.66
C GLY A 277 -22.64 -16.06 5.63
N THR A 278 -21.94 -15.72 6.70
CA THR A 278 -21.22 -14.45 6.87
C THR A 278 -19.76 -14.72 7.16
N TYR A 279 -18.89 -14.02 6.43
CA TYR A 279 -17.44 -14.08 6.58
C TYR A 279 -16.93 -12.73 7.08
N VAL A 280 -16.32 -12.71 8.25
CA VAL A 280 -15.75 -11.51 8.86
C VAL A 280 -14.24 -11.57 8.73
N ASN A 281 -13.69 -10.69 7.92
CA ASN A 281 -12.25 -10.53 7.78
C ASN A 281 -11.74 -9.48 8.76
N LEU A 282 -10.79 -9.84 9.62
CA LEU A 282 -10.15 -8.92 10.55
C LEU A 282 -8.93 -8.29 9.87
N ASN A 283 -8.89 -6.96 9.87
CA ASN A 283 -7.91 -6.22 9.10
C ASN A 283 -7.47 -4.95 9.82
N THR A 284 -6.39 -4.36 9.34
CA THR A 284 -5.99 -3.00 9.72
C THR A 284 -7.10 -1.99 9.39
N PRO A 285 -7.22 -0.90 10.16
CA PRO A 285 -8.29 0.08 9.97
C PRO A 285 -8.46 0.51 8.52
N VAL A 286 -9.64 0.29 7.96
CA VAL A 286 -9.95 0.53 6.55
C VAL A 286 -9.72 1.99 6.17
N GLU A 287 -9.06 2.17 5.03
CA GLU A 287 -8.89 3.44 4.36
C GLU A 287 -9.92 3.53 3.23
N VAL A 288 -10.69 4.62 3.20
CA VAL A 288 -11.66 4.90 2.14
C VAL A 288 -11.05 5.96 1.23
N CYS A 289 -11.05 5.69 -0.06
CA CYS A 289 -10.64 6.60 -1.13
C CYS A 289 -11.79 6.76 -2.14
N PRO A 290 -11.74 7.76 -3.04
CA PRO A 290 -12.80 8.04 -4.01
C PRO A 290 -13.26 6.83 -4.83
N SER A 291 -12.32 5.95 -5.23
CA SER A 291 -12.60 4.82 -6.12
C SER A 291 -12.32 3.45 -5.49
N CYS A 292 -11.89 3.39 -4.23
CA CYS A 292 -11.58 2.13 -3.56
C CYS A 292 -11.64 2.21 -2.04
N ILE A 293 -11.80 1.05 -1.42
CA ILE A 293 -11.40 0.85 -0.02
C ILE A 293 -10.13 0.00 0.01
N ARG A 294 -9.27 0.23 1.00
CA ARG A 294 -8.01 -0.50 1.17
C ARG A 294 -7.78 -0.84 2.63
N TYR A 295 -7.27 -2.04 2.87
CA TYR A 295 -6.82 -2.51 4.17
C TYR A 295 -5.76 -3.59 4.01
N VAL A 296 -4.96 -3.79 5.05
CA VAL A 296 -4.09 -4.95 5.22
C VAL A 296 -4.84 -6.01 6.02
N ASP A 297 -5.01 -7.17 5.40
CA ASP A 297 -5.54 -8.39 6.01
C ASP A 297 -4.58 -8.92 7.07
N LEU A 298 -5.12 -9.31 8.22
CA LEU A 298 -4.34 -9.79 9.35
C LEU A 298 -4.42 -11.32 9.52
N GLU A 299 -4.93 -12.02 8.50
CA GLU A 299 -5.00 -13.49 8.42
C GLU A 299 -5.79 -14.12 9.57
N VAL A 300 -6.75 -13.37 10.11
CA VAL A 300 -7.70 -13.86 11.11
C VAL A 300 -9.10 -13.61 10.61
N ASP A 301 -9.92 -14.65 10.63
CA ASP A 301 -11.27 -14.61 10.10
C ASP A 301 -12.27 -15.28 11.05
N VAL A 302 -13.51 -14.80 11.02
CA VAL A 302 -14.64 -15.44 11.71
C VAL A 302 -15.71 -15.79 10.70
N CYS A 303 -16.07 -17.06 10.62
CA CYS A 303 -17.13 -17.57 9.74
C CYS A 303 -18.37 -17.88 10.56
N LEU A 304 -19.51 -17.28 10.20
CA LEU A 304 -20.83 -17.59 10.73
C LEU A 304 -21.62 -18.36 9.67
N MET A 305 -21.98 -19.59 10.01
CA MET A 305 -22.69 -20.52 9.15
C MET A 305 -24.19 -20.19 9.06
N PRO A 306 -24.91 -20.70 8.04
CA PRO A 306 -26.36 -20.55 7.94
C PRO A 306 -27.15 -21.14 9.11
N ASP A 307 -26.61 -22.15 9.79
CA ASP A 307 -27.24 -22.79 10.96
C ASP A 307 -27.01 -22.01 12.27
N GLY A 308 -26.31 -20.87 12.21
CA GLY A 308 -25.99 -20.01 13.35
C GLY A 308 -24.72 -20.43 14.10
N SER A 309 -24.08 -21.54 13.76
CA SER A 309 -22.78 -21.89 14.32
C SER A 309 -21.68 -20.98 13.77
N TYR A 310 -20.65 -20.67 14.56
CA TYR A 310 -19.51 -19.89 14.10
C TYR A 310 -18.17 -20.58 14.38
N LYS A 311 -17.16 -20.22 13.59
CA LYS A 311 -15.80 -20.71 13.72
C LYS A 311 -14.81 -19.57 13.52
N VAL A 312 -13.81 -19.49 14.40
CA VAL A 312 -12.63 -18.64 14.20
C VAL A 312 -11.59 -19.43 13.41
N LEU A 313 -11.02 -18.82 12.39
CA LEU A 313 -9.96 -19.37 11.55
C LEU A 313 -8.63 -18.65 11.85
N ASP A 314 -7.55 -19.44 11.79
CA ASP A 314 -6.17 -18.96 11.56
C ASP A 314 -5.45 -18.18 12.68
N GLU A 315 -5.70 -18.52 13.95
CA GLU A 315 -4.86 -18.07 15.09
C GLU A 315 -3.36 -18.45 14.94
N GLU A 316 -3.06 -19.52 14.21
CA GLU A 316 -1.70 -20.00 14.02
C GLU A 316 -0.91 -19.18 12.97
N GLU A 317 -1.58 -18.65 11.94
CA GLU A 317 -0.95 -17.76 10.96
C GLU A 317 -0.59 -16.43 11.61
N LEU A 318 -1.51 -15.86 12.40
CA LEU A 318 -1.21 -14.67 13.20
C LEU A 318 -0.01 -14.87 14.14
N ARG A 319 0.07 -16.02 14.83
CA ARG A 319 1.20 -16.33 15.72
C ARG A 319 2.52 -16.39 14.95
N LYS A 320 2.56 -17.06 13.79
CA LYS A 320 3.74 -17.10 12.92
C LYS A 320 4.13 -15.70 12.43
N ALA A 321 3.17 -14.89 12.02
CA ALA A 321 3.42 -13.51 11.58
C ALA A 321 4.05 -12.65 12.69
N VAL A 322 3.70 -12.89 13.95
CA VAL A 322 4.34 -12.25 15.11
C VAL A 322 5.75 -12.80 15.34
N GLU A 323 5.94 -14.12 15.29
CA GLU A 323 7.26 -14.77 15.46
C GLU A 323 8.27 -14.32 14.40
N GLU A 324 7.82 -14.15 13.16
CA GLU A 324 8.62 -13.65 12.03
C GLU A 324 8.86 -12.12 12.09
N GLY A 325 8.15 -11.41 12.98
CA GLY A 325 8.24 -9.96 13.13
C GLY A 325 7.53 -9.16 12.03
N THR A 326 6.68 -9.80 11.23
CA THR A 326 5.83 -9.16 10.22
C THR A 326 4.73 -8.32 10.88
N ILE A 327 4.18 -8.81 12.00
CA ILE A 327 3.20 -8.13 12.84
C ILE A 327 3.79 -7.92 14.24
N SER A 328 3.53 -6.76 14.85
CA SER A 328 3.89 -6.50 16.25
C SER A 328 2.93 -7.23 17.21
N ALA A 329 3.43 -7.72 18.34
CA ALA A 329 2.61 -8.36 19.38
C ALA A 329 1.43 -7.46 19.83
N GLU A 330 1.65 -6.15 19.93
CA GLU A 330 0.59 -5.20 20.30
C GLU A 330 -0.55 -5.14 19.28
N LEU A 331 -0.26 -5.36 18.00
CA LEU A 331 -1.29 -5.40 16.96
C LEU A 331 -2.06 -6.71 17.03
N ALA A 332 -1.38 -7.84 17.28
CA ALA A 332 -2.04 -9.12 17.50
C ALA A 332 -3.02 -9.06 18.69
N ASP A 333 -2.62 -8.45 19.81
CA ASP A 333 -3.51 -8.24 20.97
C ASP A 333 -4.75 -7.41 20.62
N VAL A 334 -4.62 -6.40 19.76
CA VAL A 334 -5.75 -5.61 19.28
C VAL A 334 -6.68 -6.44 18.41
N VAL A 335 -6.13 -7.27 17.52
CA VAL A 335 -6.92 -8.16 16.66
C VAL A 335 -7.71 -9.17 17.49
N MET A 336 -7.09 -9.79 18.49
CA MET A 336 -7.78 -10.76 19.34
C MET A 336 -8.94 -10.13 20.11
N LYS A 337 -8.79 -8.88 20.58
CA LYS A 337 -9.91 -8.12 21.18
C LYS A 337 -11.02 -7.82 20.16
N GLU A 338 -10.66 -7.54 18.91
CA GLU A 338 -11.65 -7.34 17.85
C GLU A 338 -12.38 -8.65 17.53
N VAL A 339 -11.70 -9.81 17.54
CA VAL A 339 -12.33 -11.14 17.40
C VAL A 339 -13.35 -11.38 18.51
N GLU A 340 -12.99 -11.11 19.77
CA GLU A 340 -13.92 -11.21 20.90
C GLU A 340 -15.14 -10.28 20.73
N SER A 341 -14.93 -9.07 20.20
CA SER A 341 -16.02 -8.14 19.89
C SER A 341 -16.91 -8.68 18.78
N VAL A 342 -16.34 -9.26 17.72
CA VAL A 342 -17.09 -9.87 16.62
C VAL A 342 -17.93 -11.03 17.11
N ILE A 343 -17.37 -11.91 17.95
CA ILE A 343 -18.11 -13.05 18.52
C ILE A 343 -19.32 -12.54 19.32
N ARG A 344 -19.12 -11.53 20.18
CA ARG A 344 -20.22 -10.91 20.92
C ARG A 344 -21.28 -10.32 20.00
N ASP A 345 -20.85 -9.65 18.94
CA ASP A 345 -21.78 -9.07 17.96
C ASP A 345 -22.54 -10.15 17.18
N ILE A 346 -21.96 -11.34 16.96
CA ILE A 346 -22.66 -12.51 16.41
C ILE A 346 -23.70 -13.03 17.42
N GLU A 347 -23.31 -13.23 18.67
CA GLU A 347 -24.20 -13.73 19.74
C GLU A 347 -25.39 -12.80 20.00
N GLU A 348 -25.17 -11.49 19.88
CA GLU A 348 -26.22 -10.46 20.01
C GLU A 348 -27.01 -10.22 18.71
N GLY A 349 -26.69 -10.92 17.62
CA GLY A 349 -27.38 -10.82 16.33
C GLY A 349 -27.10 -9.52 15.56
N ARG A 350 -26.03 -8.79 15.91
CA ARG A 350 -25.56 -7.59 15.21
C ARG A 350 -24.72 -7.92 13.97
N VAL A 351 -24.09 -9.10 13.95
CA VAL A 351 -23.40 -9.67 12.78
C VAL A 351 -24.14 -10.91 12.32
N GLY A 352 -24.50 -10.96 11.03
CA GLY A 352 -25.30 -12.05 10.50
C GLY A 352 -25.93 -11.75 9.13
N PRO A 353 -27.10 -12.33 8.84
CA PRO A 353 -27.88 -11.97 7.66
C PRO A 353 -28.09 -10.45 7.60
N PRO A 354 -28.02 -9.84 6.40
CA PRO A 354 -28.30 -8.41 6.25
C PRO A 354 -29.69 -8.06 6.78
N GLY A 355 -29.83 -6.85 7.33
CA GLY A 355 -31.09 -6.35 7.85
C GLY A 355 -32.19 -6.23 6.78
N PRO A 356 -33.47 -6.16 7.17
CA PRO A 356 -34.59 -6.06 6.23
C PRO A 356 -34.50 -4.85 5.29
N ASP A 357 -33.96 -3.74 5.78
CA ASP A 357 -33.69 -2.52 5.02
C ASP A 357 -32.71 -2.75 3.86
N VAL A 358 -31.65 -3.53 4.12
CA VAL A 358 -30.67 -3.89 3.09
C VAL A 358 -31.27 -4.87 2.08
N LEU A 359 -32.01 -5.88 2.53
CA LEU A 359 -32.68 -6.84 1.65
C LEU A 359 -33.71 -6.15 0.74
N LYS A 360 -34.46 -5.18 1.28
CA LYS A 360 -35.39 -4.36 0.51
C LYS A 360 -34.70 -3.52 -0.55
N ALA A 361 -33.60 -2.87 -0.19
CA ALA A 361 -32.81 -2.07 -1.13
C ALA A 361 -32.19 -2.94 -2.25
N LEU A 362 -31.99 -4.24 -1.99
CA LEU A 362 -31.57 -5.23 -2.99
C LEU A 362 -32.72 -5.82 -3.82
N GLY A 363 -33.98 -5.53 -3.48
CA GLY A 363 -35.16 -6.09 -4.15
C GLY A 363 -35.40 -7.58 -3.83
N LEU A 364 -34.99 -8.04 -2.64
CA LEU A 364 -35.05 -9.44 -2.21
C LEU A 364 -36.09 -9.70 -1.09
N GLU A 365 -37.10 -8.83 -0.93
CA GLU A 365 -38.20 -9.11 0.00
C GLU A 365 -38.99 -10.36 -0.46
N GLU A 366 -39.33 -11.24 0.48
CA GLU A 366 -40.44 -12.18 0.27
C GLU A 366 -41.71 -11.34 0.05
N PRO A 367 -42.58 -11.69 -0.93
CA PRO A 367 -43.86 -11.00 -1.07
C PRO A 367 -44.61 -11.10 0.26
N GLU A 368 -45.04 -9.96 0.82
CA GLU A 368 -45.96 -9.95 1.95
C GLU A 368 -47.10 -10.92 1.63
N GLU A 369 -47.24 -12.00 2.39
CA GLU A 369 -48.43 -12.84 2.36
C GLU A 369 -49.59 -11.92 2.74
N THR A 370 -50.29 -11.41 1.72
CA THR A 370 -51.58 -10.75 1.89
C THR A 370 -52.53 -11.78 2.49
N GLY A 371 -52.72 -11.70 3.81
CA GLY A 371 -53.63 -12.55 4.58
C GLY A 371 -55.10 -12.40 4.23
#